data_AF-A0A948N5Y5-F1
#
_entry.id   AF-A0A948N5Y5-F1
#
_cell.length_a   1.000
_cell.length_b   1.000
_cell.length_c   1.000
_cell.angle_alpha   90.00
_cell.angle_beta   90.00
_cell.angle_gamma   90.00
#
_symmetry.space_group_name_H-M   'P 1'
#
loop_
_entity.id
_entity.type
_entity.pdbx_description
1 polymer ?
#
loop_
_entity_poly.entity_id
_entity_poly.type
_entity_poly.pdbx_seq_one_letter_code
_entity_poly.pdbx_strand_id
1 'polypeptide(L)'
;MPSDLPPLRGLETVSAADLRRNFGVWQERAFSAPVVVARHGKPRLVLTSAEHYFTNGAGKEEPLDLVQNAIAAIPEHSSEGLLVLDRDLRVLAVNRVFEDMVGRHAARLVGQCWEDLFPEATTSLVGDQFRHVLRTGASVQFETPSMMADGRQYALSVFPHEHGVAALIMNRTVETEMRQQIEEYRSLAASFGVVPDAAYVRINLRAFIESASPQFTRLMGFDPKARPHLIFTDILRADARAEILERLDDVLSGGRPARFPTTMLTASGDAVDVKMALAPIWRGPAPEGAMAFFHLDAV
;
A
#
# COMPACT_ATOMS: atom_id res chain seq x y z
N MET A 1 13.93 49.73 14.97
CA MET A 1 14.37 48.52 14.24
C MET A 1 14.24 48.80 12.75
N PRO A 2 15.32 48.65 11.96
CA PRO A 2 15.29 48.94 10.54
C PRO A 2 14.47 47.86 9.84
N SER A 3 13.35 48.25 9.22
CA SER A 3 12.66 47.38 8.28
C SER A 3 13.49 47.35 7.00
N ASP A 4 14.22 46.28 6.76
CA ASP A 4 14.78 46.00 5.44
C ASP A 4 13.60 45.69 4.51
N LEU A 5 12.99 46.76 3.99
CA LEU A 5 12.07 46.67 2.88
C LEU A 5 12.83 46.02 1.71
N PRO A 6 12.21 45.06 0.99
CA PRO A 6 12.85 44.43 -0.16
C PRO A 6 13.35 45.51 -1.14
N PRO A 7 14.41 45.24 -1.92
CA PRO A 7 15.00 46.24 -2.80
C PRO A 7 13.93 46.75 -3.78
N LEU A 8 13.58 48.04 -3.65
CA LEU A 8 12.62 48.76 -4.48
C LEU A 8 13.21 49.02 -5.88
N ARG A 9 13.65 47.97 -6.57
CA ARG A 9 14.22 48.07 -7.92
C ARG A 9 13.08 48.28 -8.91
N GLY A 10 13.15 49.39 -9.65
CA GLY A 10 12.21 49.73 -10.72
C GLY A 10 10.98 50.54 -10.29
N LEU A 11 10.79 50.81 -8.99
CA LEU A 11 9.71 51.68 -8.52
C LEU A 11 10.17 53.14 -8.47
N GLU A 12 9.39 54.02 -9.08
CA GLU A 12 9.67 55.46 -9.02
C GLU A 12 9.55 55.96 -7.57
N THR A 13 10.51 56.78 -7.15
CA THR A 13 10.54 57.36 -5.81
C THR A 13 10.42 58.87 -5.88
N VAL A 14 9.53 59.45 -5.06
CA VAL A 14 9.26 60.89 -4.97
C VAL A 14 9.43 61.39 -3.54
N SER A 15 9.91 62.63 -3.37
CA SER A 15 9.92 63.26 -2.04
C SER A 15 8.51 63.69 -1.62
N ALA A 16 8.19 63.66 -0.33
CA ALA A 16 6.90 64.15 0.17
C ALA A 16 6.63 65.63 -0.21
N ALA A 17 7.69 66.45 -0.36
CA ALA A 17 7.56 67.84 -0.78
C ALA A 17 7.19 67.97 -2.27
N ASP A 18 7.78 67.14 -3.13
CA ASP A 18 7.49 67.13 -4.57
C ASP A 18 6.14 66.48 -4.88
N LEU A 19 5.77 65.44 -4.13
CA LEU A 19 4.43 64.85 -4.20
C LEU A 19 3.36 65.91 -3.91
N ARG A 20 3.55 66.74 -2.89
CA ARG A 20 2.60 67.80 -2.53
C ARG A 20 2.52 68.89 -3.61
N ARG A 21 3.64 69.27 -4.20
CA ARG A 21 3.70 70.33 -5.22
C ARG A 21 3.12 69.87 -6.56
N ASN A 22 3.31 68.61 -6.91
CA ASN A 22 2.94 68.04 -8.22
C ASN A 22 1.96 66.87 -8.07
N PHE A 23 1.00 66.98 -7.15
CA PHE A 23 0.15 65.85 -6.76
C PHE A 23 -0.57 65.19 -7.95
N GLY A 24 -1.10 65.97 -8.89
CA GLY A 24 -1.80 65.42 -10.06
C GLY A 24 -0.92 64.53 -10.95
N VAL A 25 0.33 64.92 -11.19
CA VAL A 25 1.28 64.13 -11.99
C VAL A 25 1.61 62.81 -11.30
N TRP A 26 1.84 62.86 -9.99
CA TRP A 26 2.17 61.66 -9.22
C TRP A 26 0.95 60.76 -8.98
N GLN A 27 -0.25 61.33 -8.94
CA GLN A 27 -1.50 60.59 -8.90
C GLN A 27 -1.71 59.82 -10.22
N GLU A 28 -1.50 60.45 -11.37
CA GLU A 28 -1.59 59.81 -12.68
C GLU A 28 -0.59 58.66 -12.82
N ARG A 29 0.65 58.86 -12.38
CA ARG A 29 1.67 57.80 -12.36
C ARG A 29 1.30 56.65 -11.43
N ALA A 30 0.72 56.95 -10.26
CA ALA A 30 0.28 55.97 -9.29
C ALA A 30 -0.91 55.10 -9.76
N PHE A 31 -1.63 55.50 -10.80
CA PHE A 31 -2.61 54.65 -11.48
C PHE A 31 -1.95 53.54 -12.29
N SER A 32 -0.81 53.81 -12.93
CA SER A 32 -0.11 52.84 -13.76
C SER A 32 0.81 51.91 -12.95
N ALA A 33 1.50 52.43 -11.95
CA ALA A 33 2.39 51.64 -11.09
C ALA A 33 2.55 52.27 -9.70
N PRO A 34 2.82 51.49 -8.64
CA PRO A 34 3.07 52.04 -7.31
C PRO A 34 4.25 53.01 -7.27
N VAL A 35 4.08 54.13 -6.56
CA VAL A 35 5.12 55.16 -6.38
C VAL A 35 5.53 55.24 -4.92
N VAL A 36 6.83 55.21 -4.64
CA VAL A 36 7.37 55.27 -3.29
C VAL A 36 7.52 56.72 -2.85
N VAL A 37 6.90 57.07 -1.73
CA VAL A 37 7.01 58.41 -1.13
C VAL A 37 8.07 58.37 -0.02
N ALA A 38 9.15 59.11 -0.25
CA ALA A 38 10.29 59.20 0.65
C ALA A 38 10.29 60.53 1.45
N ARG A 39 10.82 60.46 2.68
CA ARG A 39 11.10 61.63 3.53
C ARG A 39 12.56 61.59 3.96
N HIS A 40 13.31 62.66 3.67
CA HIS A 40 14.77 62.72 3.86
C HIS A 40 15.50 61.51 3.23
N GLY A 41 15.12 61.15 2.00
CA GLY A 41 15.72 60.04 1.25
C GLY A 41 15.33 58.63 1.72
N LYS A 42 14.52 58.49 2.77
CA LYS A 42 14.06 57.18 3.28
C LYS A 42 12.61 56.90 2.84
N PRO A 43 12.32 55.70 2.29
CA PRO A 43 10.95 55.31 1.92
C PRO A 43 10.06 55.28 3.17
N ARG A 44 8.85 55.82 3.06
CA ARG A 44 7.90 55.91 4.19
C ARG A 44 6.49 55.45 3.83
N LEU A 45 6.01 55.77 2.64
CA LEU A 45 4.68 55.42 2.17
C LEU A 45 4.77 54.96 0.71
N VAL A 46 3.74 54.25 0.25
CA VAL A 46 3.54 53.93 -1.16
C VAL A 46 2.21 54.55 -1.58
N LEU A 47 2.22 55.32 -2.66
CA LEU A 47 1.02 55.81 -3.33
C LEU A 47 0.68 54.82 -4.45
N THR A 48 -0.55 54.32 -4.46
CA THR A 48 -1.05 53.42 -5.49
C THR A 48 -2.55 53.64 -5.68
N SER A 49 -3.11 53.30 -6.84
CA SER A 49 -4.55 53.41 -7.05
C SER A 49 -5.30 52.42 -6.15
N ALA A 50 -6.54 52.76 -5.81
CA ALA A 50 -7.41 51.85 -5.06
C ALA A 50 -7.58 50.51 -5.81
N GLU A 51 -7.72 50.55 -7.13
CA GLU A 51 -7.80 49.35 -7.96
C GLU A 51 -6.55 48.47 -7.81
N HIS A 52 -5.34 49.04 -7.89
CA HIS A 52 -4.11 48.29 -7.70
C HIS A 52 -3.94 47.80 -6.26
N TYR A 53 -4.41 48.58 -5.27
CA TYR A 53 -4.43 48.17 -3.87
C TYR A 53 -5.39 47.01 -3.61
N PHE A 54 -6.57 46.98 -4.21
CA PHE A 54 -7.52 45.89 -4.02
C PHE A 54 -7.19 44.65 -4.87
N THR A 55 -6.64 44.82 -6.07
CA THR A 55 -6.21 43.70 -6.93
C THR A 55 -4.92 43.04 -6.41
N ASN A 56 -3.97 43.81 -5.86
CA ASN A 56 -2.67 43.29 -5.41
C ASN A 56 -2.43 43.31 -3.88
N GLY A 57 -3.23 44.04 -3.10
CA GLY A 57 -2.84 44.49 -1.74
C GLY A 57 -3.84 44.26 -0.60
N ALA A 58 -5.00 43.66 -0.79
CA ALA A 58 -5.89 43.38 0.34
C ALA A 58 -6.82 42.18 0.12
N GLY A 59 -6.58 41.10 0.88
CA GLY A 59 -7.61 40.13 1.23
C GLY A 59 -7.62 38.82 0.45
N LYS A 60 -6.46 38.16 0.30
CA LYS A 60 -6.48 36.70 0.12
C LYS A 60 -7.03 36.09 1.42
N GLU A 61 -8.29 35.67 1.44
CA GLU A 61 -8.86 34.68 2.37
C GLU A 61 -8.17 33.30 2.22
N GLU A 62 -6.89 33.26 1.85
CA GLU A 62 -6.25 32.04 1.40
C GLU A 62 -5.76 31.08 2.49
N PRO A 63 -5.56 31.41 3.78
CA PRO A 63 -5.17 30.36 4.73
C PRO A 63 -6.32 29.41 5.05
N LEU A 64 -7.53 29.93 5.30
CA LEU A 64 -8.67 29.11 5.70
C LEU A 64 -9.28 28.39 4.51
N ASP A 65 -9.46 29.05 3.37
CA ASP A 65 -10.03 28.39 2.20
C ASP A 65 -9.05 27.40 1.55
N LEU A 66 -7.73 27.68 1.50
CA LEU A 66 -6.77 26.68 1.02
C LEU A 66 -6.65 25.50 1.99
N VAL A 67 -6.68 25.74 3.30
CA VAL A 67 -6.66 24.64 4.29
C VAL A 67 -7.97 23.88 4.27
N GLN A 68 -9.13 24.53 4.15
CA GLN A 68 -10.43 23.88 4.03
C GLN A 68 -10.56 23.10 2.73
N ASN A 69 -10.12 23.66 1.59
CA ASN A 69 -10.09 22.96 0.32
C ASN A 69 -9.08 21.80 0.33
N ALA A 70 -7.91 21.95 0.97
CA ALA A 70 -6.95 20.86 1.13
C ALA A 70 -7.48 19.77 2.06
N ILE A 71 -8.10 20.12 3.19
CA ILE A 71 -8.75 19.17 4.11
C ILE A 71 -9.92 18.46 3.42
N ALA A 72 -10.70 19.17 2.60
CA ALA A 72 -11.78 18.59 1.81
C ALA A 72 -11.27 17.67 0.69
N ALA A 73 -10.09 17.95 0.13
CA ALA A 73 -9.47 17.14 -0.91
C ALA A 73 -8.74 15.88 -0.40
N ILE A 74 -8.30 15.84 0.87
CA ILE A 74 -7.61 14.67 1.44
C ILE A 74 -8.47 13.40 1.34
N PRO A 75 -9.75 13.39 1.76
CA PRO A 75 -10.64 12.23 1.61
C PRO A 75 -10.96 11.88 0.15
N GLU A 76 -10.91 12.83 -0.78
CA GLU A 76 -11.19 12.56 -2.20
C GLU A 76 -10.04 11.82 -2.90
N HIS A 77 -8.81 11.98 -2.40
CA HIS A 77 -7.62 11.32 -2.93
C HIS A 77 -7.13 10.14 -2.08
N SER A 78 -7.74 9.87 -0.91
CA SER A 78 -7.40 8.71 -0.10
C SER A 78 -7.92 7.42 -0.75
N SER A 79 -7.13 6.34 -0.69
CA SER A 79 -7.59 4.99 -1.05
C SER A 79 -8.52 4.37 0.02
N GLU A 80 -8.78 5.11 1.08
CA GLU A 80 -9.60 4.73 2.23
C GLU A 80 -10.99 5.37 2.12
N GLY A 81 -12.02 4.62 2.53
CA GLY A 81 -13.35 5.15 2.73
C GLY A 81 -13.40 5.99 4.00
N LEU A 82 -13.96 7.19 3.92
CA LEU A 82 -14.23 8.05 5.06
C LEU A 82 -15.72 8.00 5.37
N LEU A 83 -16.04 7.78 6.65
CA LEU A 83 -17.37 7.91 7.22
C LEU A 83 -17.29 8.80 8.46
N VAL A 84 -18.12 9.84 8.50
CA VAL A 84 -18.25 10.73 9.66
C VAL A 84 -19.66 10.62 10.20
N LEU A 85 -19.77 10.35 11.49
CA LEU A 85 -21.02 10.24 12.22
C LEU A 85 -21.10 11.28 13.34
N ASP A 86 -22.31 11.71 13.68
CA ASP A 86 -22.56 12.49 14.90
C ASP A 86 -22.67 11.60 16.16
N ARG A 87 -23.02 12.19 17.30
CA ARG A 87 -23.19 11.47 18.58
C ARG A 87 -24.37 10.50 18.59
N ASP A 88 -25.36 10.73 17.74
CA ASP A 88 -26.54 9.87 17.57
C ASP A 88 -26.32 8.87 16.42
N LEU A 89 -25.07 8.70 15.97
CA LEU A 89 -24.66 7.85 14.86
C LEU A 89 -25.35 8.18 13.52
N ARG A 90 -25.75 9.43 13.30
CA ARG A 90 -26.23 9.89 12.00
C ARG A 90 -25.07 10.25 11.10
N VAL A 91 -25.16 9.88 9.83
CA VAL A 91 -24.12 10.16 8.84
C VAL A 91 -24.05 11.65 8.56
N LEU A 92 -22.91 12.27 8.87
CA LEU A 92 -22.63 13.67 8.57
C LEU A 92 -21.96 13.83 7.20
N ALA A 93 -21.01 12.94 6.89
CA ALA A 93 -20.26 12.99 5.64
C ALA A 93 -19.71 11.61 5.29
N VAL A 94 -19.53 11.38 3.99
CA VAL A 94 -18.81 10.23 3.43
C VAL A 94 -17.98 10.70 2.24
N ASN A 95 -16.87 10.03 1.93
CA ASN A 95 -16.15 10.26 0.68
C ASN A 95 -16.60 9.30 -0.42
N ARG A 96 -16.16 9.54 -1.66
CA ARG A 96 -16.46 8.71 -2.83
C ARG A 96 -16.03 7.25 -2.65
N VAL A 97 -14.89 7.00 -2.02
CA VAL A 97 -14.41 5.63 -1.79
C VAL A 97 -15.36 4.85 -0.89
N PHE A 98 -15.91 5.49 0.15
CA PHE A 98 -16.92 4.87 0.98
C PHE A 98 -18.21 4.58 0.18
N GLU A 99 -18.66 5.52 -0.66
CA GLU A 99 -19.81 5.29 -1.56
C GLU A 99 -19.61 4.06 -2.44
N ASP A 100 -18.44 3.92 -3.05
CA ASP A 100 -18.07 2.78 -3.91
C ASP A 100 -18.00 1.47 -3.11
N MET A 101 -17.56 1.52 -1.84
CA MET A 101 -17.53 0.35 -0.95
C MET A 101 -18.92 -0.17 -0.62
N VAL A 102 -19.88 0.72 -0.31
CA VAL A 102 -21.24 0.35 0.11
C VAL A 102 -22.26 0.35 -1.04
N GLY A 103 -21.88 0.82 -2.23
CA GLY A 103 -22.73 0.91 -3.41
C GLY A 103 -23.87 1.94 -3.27
N ARG A 104 -23.69 3.00 -2.47
CA ARG A 104 -24.71 4.03 -2.21
C ARG A 104 -24.10 5.42 -2.22
N HIS A 105 -24.73 6.36 -2.92
CA HIS A 105 -24.31 7.76 -2.95
C HIS A 105 -24.56 8.49 -1.62
N ALA A 106 -23.71 9.46 -1.30
CA ALA A 106 -23.79 10.30 -0.11
C ALA A 106 -25.18 10.92 0.09
N ALA A 107 -25.83 11.34 -1.00
CA ALA A 107 -27.18 11.92 -0.97
C ALA A 107 -28.25 11.00 -0.36
N ARG A 108 -28.02 9.68 -0.31
CA ARG A 108 -28.91 8.71 0.34
C ARG A 108 -28.44 8.29 1.74
N LEU A 109 -27.21 8.65 2.11
CA LEU A 109 -26.57 8.25 3.36
C LEU A 109 -26.64 9.39 4.39
N VAL A 110 -26.29 10.61 3.98
CA VAL A 110 -26.20 11.78 4.86
C VAL A 110 -27.55 12.06 5.54
N GLY A 111 -27.51 12.29 6.85
CA GLY A 111 -28.65 12.53 7.73
C GLY A 111 -29.35 11.27 8.25
N GLN A 112 -29.13 10.11 7.64
CA GLN A 112 -29.71 8.84 8.08
C GLN A 112 -28.92 8.27 9.28
N CYS A 113 -29.60 7.50 10.12
CA CYS A 113 -28.94 6.76 11.20
C CYS A 113 -28.14 5.61 10.61
N TRP A 114 -26.90 5.42 11.08
CA TRP A 114 -26.03 4.31 10.70
C TRP A 114 -26.72 2.95 10.91
N GLU A 115 -27.39 2.77 12.05
CA GLU A 115 -28.06 1.53 12.42
C GLU A 115 -29.27 1.23 11.53
N ASP A 116 -29.96 2.26 11.03
CA ASP A 116 -31.07 2.10 10.08
C ASP A 116 -30.56 1.73 8.67
N LEU A 117 -29.42 2.30 8.27
CA LEU A 117 -28.79 2.04 6.99
C LEU A 117 -28.15 0.65 6.91
N PHE A 118 -27.58 0.20 8.02
CA PHE A 118 -26.84 -1.05 8.16
C PHE A 118 -27.37 -1.83 9.39
N PRO A 119 -28.58 -2.43 9.33
CA PRO A 119 -29.19 -3.10 10.48
C PRO A 119 -28.35 -4.24 11.06
N GLU A 120 -27.58 -4.95 10.22
CA GLU A 120 -26.65 -5.96 10.72
C GLU A 120 -25.54 -5.34 11.59
N ALA A 121 -25.20 -4.06 11.36
CA ALA A 121 -24.13 -3.36 12.07
C ALA A 121 -24.48 -3.00 13.52
N THR A 122 -25.77 -3.01 13.88
CA THR A 122 -26.23 -2.68 15.24
C THR A 122 -25.71 -3.67 16.28
N THR A 123 -25.56 -4.95 15.92
CA THR A 123 -25.01 -6.00 16.79
C THR A 123 -23.59 -6.43 16.39
N SER A 124 -22.93 -5.62 15.56
CA SER A 124 -21.60 -5.97 15.03
C SER A 124 -20.49 -5.32 15.82
N LEU A 125 -19.29 -5.86 15.61
CA LEU A 125 -18.06 -5.27 16.13
C LEU A 125 -17.93 -3.79 15.72
N VAL A 126 -18.36 -3.40 14.52
CA VAL A 126 -18.25 -2.01 14.05
C VAL A 126 -19.13 -1.08 14.88
N GLY A 127 -20.40 -1.43 15.09
CA GLY A 127 -21.32 -0.63 15.93
C GLY A 127 -20.83 -0.54 17.38
N ASP A 128 -20.33 -1.65 17.92
CA ASP A 128 -19.76 -1.69 19.27
C ASP A 128 -18.54 -0.78 19.42
N GLN A 129 -17.67 -0.74 18.40
CA GLN A 129 -16.50 0.13 18.40
C GLN A 129 -16.86 1.61 18.25
N PHE A 130 -17.86 1.96 17.42
CA PHE A 130 -18.37 3.34 17.36
C PHE A 130 -18.89 3.82 18.72
N ARG A 131 -19.74 3.01 19.37
CA ARG A 131 -20.26 3.31 20.72
C ARG A 131 -19.15 3.35 21.76
N HIS A 132 -18.15 2.48 21.65
CA HIS A 132 -16.97 2.49 22.52
C HIS A 132 -16.20 3.81 22.42
N VAL A 133 -15.83 4.22 21.20
CA VAL A 133 -15.06 5.45 20.95
C VAL A 133 -15.84 6.69 21.38
N LEU A 134 -17.15 6.76 21.11
CA LEU A 134 -18.01 7.85 21.59
C LEU A 134 -17.99 7.97 23.12
N ARG A 135 -17.99 6.84 23.84
CA ARG A 135 -18.00 6.81 25.30
C ARG A 135 -16.64 7.10 25.92
N THR A 136 -15.55 6.60 25.33
CA THR A 136 -14.20 6.68 25.92
C THR A 136 -13.39 7.86 25.42
N GLY A 137 -13.69 8.38 24.23
CA GLY A 137 -12.84 9.34 23.53
C GLY A 137 -11.48 8.76 23.10
N ALA A 138 -11.32 7.44 23.11
CA ALA A 138 -10.08 6.78 22.71
C ALA A 138 -10.25 6.15 21.32
N SER A 139 -9.34 6.47 20.40
CA SER A 139 -9.33 5.86 19.06
C SER A 139 -9.02 4.37 19.11
N VAL A 140 -9.60 3.61 18.17
CA VAL A 140 -9.39 2.16 18.04
C VAL A 140 -9.09 1.78 16.59
N GLN A 141 -8.31 0.72 16.41
CA GLN A 141 -8.03 0.13 15.10
C GLN A 141 -8.33 -1.37 15.17
N PHE A 142 -9.02 -1.88 14.16
CA PHE A 142 -9.37 -3.30 14.09
C PHE A 142 -9.64 -3.74 12.65
N GLU A 143 -9.56 -5.05 12.41
CA GLU A 143 -9.93 -5.66 11.13
C GLU A 143 -11.23 -6.46 11.30
N THR A 144 -12.08 -6.46 10.28
CA THR A 144 -13.36 -7.16 10.31
C THR A 144 -13.79 -7.60 8.91
N PRO A 145 -14.44 -8.76 8.77
CA PRO A 145 -15.13 -9.11 7.54
C PRO A 145 -16.19 -8.07 7.19
N SER A 146 -16.35 -7.83 5.91
CA SER A 146 -17.40 -7.01 5.36
C SER A 146 -18.77 -7.56 5.73
N MET A 147 -19.63 -6.65 6.21
CA MET A 147 -21.00 -6.96 6.57
C MET A 147 -21.94 -6.99 5.36
N MET A 148 -21.57 -6.25 4.31
CA MET A 148 -22.45 -5.95 3.16
C MET A 148 -22.08 -6.73 1.90
N ALA A 149 -20.82 -7.14 1.79
CA ALA A 149 -20.29 -7.85 0.64
C ALA A 149 -19.44 -9.03 1.11
N ASP A 150 -19.89 -10.24 0.79
CA ASP A 150 -19.21 -11.47 1.21
C ASP A 150 -17.76 -11.54 0.69
N GLY A 151 -16.89 -12.21 1.44
CA GLY A 151 -15.47 -12.40 1.13
C GLY A 151 -14.58 -11.15 1.31
N ARG A 152 -15.13 -9.95 1.49
CA ARG A 152 -14.30 -8.75 1.69
C ARG A 152 -13.80 -8.60 3.12
N GLN A 153 -12.57 -8.11 3.28
CA GLN A 153 -11.96 -7.80 4.57
C GLN A 153 -11.63 -6.31 4.66
N TYR A 154 -12.02 -5.68 5.76
CA TYR A 154 -11.80 -4.25 6.00
C TYR A 154 -10.96 -4.02 7.25
N ALA A 155 -10.02 -3.08 7.16
CA ALA A 155 -9.35 -2.49 8.32
C ALA A 155 -10.00 -1.13 8.62
N LEU A 156 -10.39 -0.91 9.87
CA LEU A 156 -11.04 0.30 10.33
C LEU A 156 -10.16 1.02 11.34
N SER A 157 -10.00 2.33 11.16
CA SER A 157 -9.49 3.25 12.18
C SER A 157 -10.60 4.18 12.60
N VAL A 158 -11.07 4.06 13.84
CA VAL A 158 -12.16 4.86 14.38
C VAL A 158 -11.60 5.82 15.42
N PHE A 159 -11.94 7.10 15.30
CA PHE A 159 -11.45 8.16 16.20
C PHE A 159 -12.57 9.16 16.52
N PRO A 160 -12.54 9.76 17.72
CA PRO A 160 -13.53 10.77 18.09
C PRO A 160 -13.24 12.11 17.41
N HIS A 161 -14.29 12.90 17.23
CA HIS A 161 -14.21 14.32 16.93
C HIS A 161 -15.20 15.09 17.83
N GLU A 162 -15.16 16.42 17.78
CA GLU A 162 -15.96 17.29 18.67
C GLU A 162 -17.46 16.94 18.68
N HIS A 163 -17.99 16.54 17.52
CA HIS A 163 -19.40 16.31 17.29
C HIS A 163 -19.79 14.83 17.13
N GLY A 164 -18.87 13.87 17.33
CA GLY A 164 -19.17 12.45 17.13
C GLY A 164 -17.93 11.58 16.90
N VAL A 165 -18.01 10.68 15.92
CA VAL A 165 -16.90 9.78 15.52
C VAL A 165 -16.66 9.81 14.02
N ALA A 166 -15.42 9.57 13.62
CA ALA A 166 -15.05 9.37 12.23
C ALA A 166 -14.33 8.01 12.10
N ALA A 167 -14.54 7.37 10.95
CA ALA A 167 -13.96 6.08 10.62
C ALA A 167 -13.28 6.17 9.25
N LEU A 168 -12.03 5.74 9.21
CA LEU A 168 -11.31 5.44 7.98
C LEU A 168 -11.34 3.93 7.74
N ILE A 169 -11.69 3.53 6.52
CA ILE A 169 -12.00 2.15 6.16
C ILE A 169 -11.15 1.76 4.95
N MET A 170 -10.29 0.76 5.10
CA MET A 170 -9.41 0.28 4.04
C MET A 170 -9.81 -1.14 3.64
N ASN A 171 -9.97 -1.39 2.35
CA ASN A 171 -10.16 -2.75 1.83
C ASN A 171 -8.82 -3.49 1.83
N ARG A 172 -8.71 -4.56 2.62
CA ARG A 172 -7.52 -5.43 2.71
C ARG A 172 -7.74 -6.83 2.18
N THR A 173 -8.84 -7.08 1.46
CA THR A 173 -9.21 -8.42 0.97
C THR A 173 -8.05 -9.13 0.29
N VAL A 174 -7.42 -8.49 -0.70
CA VAL A 174 -6.29 -9.07 -1.46
C VAL A 174 -5.10 -9.39 -0.55
N GLU A 175 -4.77 -8.50 0.39
CA GLU A 175 -3.66 -8.73 1.31
C GLU A 175 -3.95 -9.89 2.27
N THR A 176 -5.17 -9.96 2.80
CA THR A 176 -5.60 -11.02 3.71
C THR A 176 -5.62 -12.37 2.99
N GLU A 177 -6.15 -12.43 1.76
CA GLU A 177 -6.13 -13.64 0.92
C GLU A 177 -4.69 -14.09 0.63
N MET A 178 -3.81 -13.17 0.22
CA MET A 178 -2.39 -13.49 -0.02
C MET A 178 -1.69 -14.00 1.25
N ARG A 179 -1.96 -13.35 2.40
CA ARG A 179 -1.39 -13.75 3.69
C ARG A 179 -1.85 -15.15 4.07
N GLN A 180 -3.13 -15.45 3.88
CA GLN A 180 -3.70 -16.78 4.13
C GLN A 180 -3.05 -17.83 3.21
N GLN A 181 -2.94 -17.55 1.90
CA GLN A 181 -2.30 -18.46 0.95
C GLN A 181 -0.83 -18.74 1.31
N ILE A 182 -0.09 -17.73 1.76
CA ILE A 182 1.30 -17.91 2.23
C ILE A 182 1.34 -18.80 3.47
N GLU A 183 0.42 -18.62 4.41
CA GLU A 183 0.39 -19.40 5.65
C GLU A 183 -0.04 -20.85 5.40
N GLU A 184 -0.97 -21.08 4.47
CA GLU A 184 -1.31 -22.41 3.97
C GLU A 184 -0.10 -23.08 3.31
N TYR A 185 0.63 -22.35 2.45
CA TYR A 185 1.87 -22.84 1.83
C TYR A 185 2.94 -23.18 2.88
N ARG A 186 3.10 -22.35 3.92
CA ARG A 186 4.02 -22.60 5.03
C ARG A 186 3.62 -23.82 5.83
N SER A 187 2.33 -23.98 6.12
CA SER A 187 1.80 -25.15 6.81
C SER A 187 2.04 -26.44 6.01
N LEU A 188 1.82 -26.38 4.69
CA LEU A 188 2.12 -27.48 3.79
C LEU A 188 3.63 -27.80 3.77
N ALA A 189 4.50 -26.80 3.62
CA ALA A 189 5.95 -26.98 3.65
C ALA A 189 6.43 -27.56 4.99
N ALA A 190 5.88 -27.08 6.11
CA ALA A 190 6.17 -27.59 7.45
C ALA A 190 5.75 -29.06 7.61
N SER A 191 4.62 -29.46 7.02
CA SER A 191 4.16 -30.86 7.04
C SER A 191 5.14 -31.82 6.35
N PHE A 192 5.76 -31.41 5.23
CA PHE A 192 6.84 -32.18 4.61
C PHE A 192 8.09 -32.20 5.50
N GLY A 193 8.35 -31.10 6.20
CA GLY A 193 9.46 -30.95 7.15
C GLY A 193 9.42 -31.87 8.38
N VAL A 194 8.35 -32.64 8.57
CA VAL A 194 8.27 -33.65 9.66
C VAL A 194 8.20 -35.09 9.15
N VAL A 195 8.15 -35.32 7.84
CA VAL A 195 8.23 -36.67 7.26
C VAL A 195 9.71 -37.09 7.20
N PRO A 196 10.15 -38.13 7.92
CA PRO A 196 11.57 -38.49 8.01
C PRO A 196 12.17 -38.91 6.66
N ASP A 197 11.40 -39.69 5.89
CA ASP A 197 11.88 -40.40 4.70
C ASP A 197 11.52 -39.67 3.39
N ALA A 198 11.12 -38.41 3.47
CA ALA A 198 10.75 -37.61 2.32
C ALA A 198 11.51 -36.28 2.29
N ALA A 199 11.97 -35.89 1.11
CA ALA A 199 12.69 -34.66 0.88
C ALA A 199 12.25 -34.00 -0.43
N TYR A 200 12.50 -32.70 -0.53
CA TYR A 200 12.30 -31.96 -1.78
C TYR A 200 13.47 -31.03 -2.10
N VAL A 201 13.64 -30.73 -3.38
CA VAL A 201 14.61 -29.77 -3.93
C VAL A 201 13.97 -28.91 -5.02
N ARG A 202 14.29 -27.61 -5.02
CA ARG A 202 13.92 -26.69 -6.10
C ARG A 202 15.03 -26.68 -7.13
N ILE A 203 14.64 -26.89 -8.38
CA ILE A 203 15.52 -27.00 -9.53
C ILE A 203 15.18 -25.86 -10.48
N ASN A 204 16.18 -25.13 -10.98
CA ASN A 204 15.93 -24.10 -12.00
C ASN A 204 15.98 -24.66 -13.44
N LEU A 205 15.78 -23.78 -14.42
CA LEU A 205 15.79 -24.14 -15.84
C LEU A 205 17.10 -24.79 -16.33
N ARG A 206 18.21 -24.67 -15.59
CA ARG A 206 19.51 -25.28 -15.92
C ARG A 206 19.80 -26.53 -15.09
N ALA A 207 18.78 -27.10 -14.45
CA ALA A 207 18.88 -28.25 -13.57
C ALA A 207 19.72 -28.04 -12.29
N PHE A 208 20.06 -26.80 -11.91
CA PHE A 208 20.74 -26.55 -10.63
C PHE A 208 19.76 -26.63 -9.46
N ILE A 209 20.20 -27.25 -8.37
CA ILE A 209 19.46 -27.26 -7.10
C ILE A 209 19.67 -25.90 -6.41
N GLU A 210 18.62 -25.06 -6.41
CA GLU A 210 18.66 -23.72 -5.80
C GLU A 210 18.34 -23.74 -4.30
N SER A 211 17.50 -24.68 -3.89
CA SER A 211 17.16 -24.86 -2.47
C SER A 211 16.71 -26.29 -2.21
N ALA A 212 16.82 -26.71 -0.96
CA ALA A 212 16.41 -28.04 -0.53
C ALA A 212 15.81 -28.00 0.87
N SER A 213 14.94 -28.98 1.13
CA SER A 213 14.47 -29.31 2.48
C SER A 213 15.62 -29.73 3.41
N PRO A 214 15.52 -29.52 4.73
CA PRO A 214 16.49 -30.05 5.69
C PRO A 214 16.65 -31.59 5.64
N GLN A 215 15.59 -32.30 5.25
CA GLN A 215 15.55 -33.74 5.02
C GLN A 215 16.49 -34.14 3.90
N PHE A 216 16.54 -33.38 2.80
CA PHE A 216 17.45 -33.63 1.69
C PHE A 216 18.90 -33.72 2.16
N THR A 217 19.32 -32.76 2.99
CA THR A 217 20.69 -32.74 3.52
C THR A 217 20.97 -33.91 4.46
N ARG A 218 20.00 -34.32 5.28
CA ARG A 218 20.16 -35.50 6.14
C ARG A 218 20.20 -36.82 5.37
N LEU A 219 19.29 -37.01 4.40
CA LEU A 219 19.14 -38.27 3.68
C LEU A 219 20.21 -38.44 2.60
N MET A 220 20.52 -37.37 1.85
CA MET A 220 21.43 -37.44 0.71
C MET A 220 22.85 -36.95 1.06
N GLY A 221 23.04 -36.25 2.18
CA GLY A 221 24.35 -35.74 2.59
C GLY A 221 24.82 -34.49 1.82
N PHE A 222 23.97 -33.87 1.01
CA PHE A 222 24.30 -32.65 0.27
C PHE A 222 23.68 -31.42 0.92
N ASP A 223 24.48 -30.37 1.09
CA ASP A 223 23.98 -29.03 1.44
C ASP A 223 24.12 -28.10 0.21
N PRO A 224 23.01 -27.77 -0.47
CA PRO A 224 23.05 -26.83 -1.60
C PRO A 224 23.59 -25.46 -1.25
N LYS A 225 23.52 -25.03 0.03
CA LYS A 225 24.10 -23.75 0.46
C LYS A 225 25.63 -23.79 0.45
N ALA A 226 26.21 -24.94 0.78
CA ALA A 226 27.65 -25.18 0.70
C ALA A 226 28.13 -25.49 -0.73
N ARG A 227 27.21 -25.92 -1.62
CA ARG A 227 27.48 -26.28 -3.02
C ARG A 227 26.47 -25.65 -3.99
N PRO A 228 26.60 -24.36 -4.30
CA PRO A 228 25.62 -23.61 -5.11
C PRO A 228 25.55 -24.03 -6.59
N HIS A 229 26.43 -24.94 -7.03
CA HIS A 229 26.48 -25.48 -8.40
C HIS A 229 26.15 -26.98 -8.46
N LEU A 230 25.51 -27.53 -7.42
CA LEU A 230 25.07 -28.92 -7.45
C LEU A 230 23.97 -29.09 -8.51
N ILE A 231 24.29 -29.84 -9.57
CA ILE A 231 23.36 -30.15 -10.65
C ILE A 231 22.53 -31.36 -10.24
N PHE A 232 21.22 -31.29 -10.41
CA PHE A 232 20.28 -32.34 -10.05
C PHE A 232 20.59 -33.68 -10.72
N THR A 233 21.09 -33.68 -11.95
CA THR A 233 21.43 -34.91 -12.67
C THR A 233 22.68 -35.60 -12.16
N ASP A 234 23.56 -34.89 -11.46
CA ASP A 234 24.81 -35.47 -10.95
C ASP A 234 24.57 -36.40 -9.77
N ILE A 235 23.48 -36.17 -9.02
CA ILE A 235 23.05 -37.00 -7.89
C ILE A 235 22.13 -38.16 -8.32
N LEU A 236 22.04 -38.45 -9.63
CA LEU A 236 21.32 -39.59 -10.19
C LEU A 236 22.30 -40.67 -10.65
N ARG A 237 21.89 -41.94 -10.54
CA ARG A 237 22.61 -43.06 -11.15
C ARG A 237 22.71 -42.87 -12.67
N ALA A 238 23.85 -43.24 -13.25
CA ALA A 238 24.19 -42.89 -14.64
C ALA A 238 23.18 -43.39 -15.68
N ASP A 239 22.59 -44.56 -15.46
CA ASP A 239 21.58 -45.19 -16.31
C ASP A 239 20.20 -44.50 -16.24
N ALA A 240 19.88 -43.85 -15.12
CA ALA A 240 18.62 -43.13 -14.93
C ALA A 240 18.64 -41.68 -15.47
N ARG A 241 19.82 -41.14 -15.79
CA ARG A 241 19.98 -39.72 -16.17
C ARG A 241 19.21 -39.33 -17.42
N ALA A 242 19.25 -40.17 -18.46
CA ALA A 242 18.62 -39.86 -19.75
C ALA A 242 17.09 -39.77 -19.62
N GLU A 243 16.48 -40.75 -18.95
CA GLU A 243 15.03 -40.75 -18.71
C GLU A 243 14.60 -39.55 -17.85
N ILE A 244 15.37 -39.21 -16.81
CA ILE A 244 15.02 -38.10 -15.93
C ILE A 244 15.17 -36.75 -16.63
N LEU A 245 16.17 -36.60 -17.49
CA LEU A 245 16.33 -35.38 -18.30
C LEU A 245 15.13 -35.15 -19.21
N GLU A 246 14.63 -36.20 -19.87
CA GLU A 246 13.43 -36.12 -20.72
C GLU A 246 12.20 -35.71 -19.90
N ARG A 247 12.00 -36.32 -18.73
CA ARG A 247 10.89 -35.97 -17.83
C ARG A 247 11.02 -34.55 -17.27
N LEU A 248 12.23 -34.10 -16.96
CA LEU A 248 12.48 -32.75 -16.49
C LEU A 248 12.21 -31.74 -17.61
N ASP A 249 12.63 -32.01 -18.84
CA ASP A 249 12.38 -31.15 -20.00
C ASP A 249 10.87 -31.01 -20.30
N ASP A 250 10.12 -32.12 -20.22
CA ASP A 250 8.65 -32.10 -20.34
C ASP A 250 8.02 -31.19 -19.27
N VAL A 251 8.40 -31.37 -17.99
CA VAL A 251 7.90 -30.54 -16.88
C VAL A 251 8.29 -29.06 -17.06
N LEU A 252 9.52 -28.77 -17.44
CA LEU A 252 10.02 -27.40 -17.64
C LEU A 252 9.41 -26.72 -18.88
N SER A 253 8.88 -27.50 -19.82
CA SER A 253 8.14 -27.01 -20.99
C SER A 253 6.64 -26.82 -20.73
N GLY A 254 6.19 -26.99 -19.48
CA GLY A 254 4.79 -26.83 -19.07
C GLY A 254 3.98 -28.13 -19.07
N GLY A 255 4.66 -29.28 -19.12
CA GLY A 255 4.08 -30.60 -18.98
C GLY A 255 3.43 -30.82 -17.61
N ARG A 256 2.75 -31.96 -17.47
CA ARG A 256 2.04 -32.32 -16.23
C ARG A 256 3.03 -32.87 -15.19
N PRO A 257 2.72 -32.76 -13.89
CA PRO A 257 3.50 -33.43 -12.87
C PRO A 257 3.63 -34.95 -13.13
N ALA A 258 4.82 -35.48 -12.94
CA ALA A 258 5.14 -36.89 -13.20
C ALA A 258 5.68 -37.56 -11.93
N ARG A 259 5.32 -38.83 -11.72
CA ARG A 259 5.84 -39.67 -10.61
C ARG A 259 6.42 -40.96 -11.17
N PHE A 260 7.62 -41.34 -10.71
CA PHE A 260 8.35 -42.51 -11.20
C PHE A 260 9.39 -42.98 -10.17
N PRO A 261 9.74 -44.29 -10.15
CA PRO A 261 10.86 -44.78 -9.35
C PRO A 261 12.21 -44.38 -10.00
N THR A 262 13.23 -44.14 -9.18
CA THR A 262 14.61 -43.93 -9.65
C THR A 262 15.62 -44.22 -8.54
N THR A 263 16.89 -44.26 -8.91
CA THR A 263 18.00 -44.42 -7.97
C THR A 263 18.84 -43.14 -7.92
N MET A 264 18.98 -42.57 -6.73
CA MET A 264 19.82 -41.41 -6.45
C MET A 264 21.14 -41.83 -5.80
N LEU A 265 22.15 -40.97 -5.88
CA LEU A 265 23.45 -41.16 -5.24
C LEU A 265 23.57 -40.19 -4.06
N THR A 266 24.01 -40.69 -2.90
CA THR A 266 24.34 -39.86 -1.74
C THR A 266 25.71 -39.20 -1.90
N ALA A 267 26.05 -38.27 -1.00
CA ALA A 267 27.38 -37.67 -0.94
C ALA A 267 28.51 -38.66 -0.62
N SER A 268 28.20 -39.81 0.00
CA SER A 268 29.14 -40.93 0.21
C SER A 268 29.28 -41.82 -1.03
N GLY A 269 28.42 -41.65 -2.04
CA GLY A 269 28.40 -42.45 -3.26
C GLY A 269 27.47 -43.67 -3.19
N ASP A 270 26.71 -43.83 -2.10
CA ASP A 270 25.77 -44.93 -1.94
C ASP A 270 24.54 -44.72 -2.84
N ALA A 271 24.04 -45.81 -3.41
CA ALA A 271 22.85 -45.81 -4.25
C ALA A 271 21.59 -46.00 -3.39
N VAL A 272 20.62 -45.12 -3.59
CA VAL A 272 19.38 -45.08 -2.80
C VAL A 272 18.18 -45.05 -3.74
N ASP A 273 17.32 -46.04 -3.63
CA ASP A 273 16.09 -46.12 -4.41
C ASP A 273 15.02 -45.21 -3.80
N VAL A 274 14.40 -44.41 -4.67
CA VAL A 274 13.39 -43.42 -4.30
C VAL A 274 12.23 -43.47 -5.27
N LYS A 275 11.05 -43.10 -4.79
CA LYS A 275 9.96 -42.66 -5.66
C LYS A 275 10.00 -41.15 -5.77
N MET A 276 10.26 -40.67 -6.98
CA MET A 276 10.39 -39.26 -7.31
C MET A 276 9.10 -38.73 -7.91
N ALA A 277 8.77 -37.48 -7.59
CA ALA A 277 7.76 -36.68 -8.25
C ALA A 277 8.36 -35.36 -8.72
N LEU A 278 8.11 -34.99 -9.97
CA LEU A 278 8.50 -33.72 -10.55
C LEU A 278 7.25 -32.89 -10.84
N ALA A 279 7.26 -31.61 -10.47
CA ALA A 279 6.18 -30.68 -10.78
C ALA A 279 6.76 -29.32 -11.21
N PRO A 280 6.14 -28.62 -12.18
CA PRO A 280 6.62 -27.31 -12.61
C PRO A 280 6.36 -26.24 -11.56
N ILE A 281 7.30 -25.30 -11.41
CA ILE A 281 7.11 -24.07 -10.65
C ILE A 281 6.84 -22.96 -11.65
N TRP A 282 5.64 -22.38 -11.58
CA TRP A 282 5.19 -21.36 -12.52
C TRP A 282 5.48 -19.96 -11.99
N ARG A 283 5.96 -19.08 -12.87
CA ARG A 283 5.99 -17.63 -12.62
C ARG A 283 5.48 -16.91 -13.85
N GLY A 284 4.20 -16.53 -13.80
CA GLY A 284 3.50 -15.97 -14.96
C GLY A 284 3.22 -17.05 -16.00
N PRO A 285 3.39 -16.77 -17.31
CA PRO A 285 2.93 -17.65 -18.38
C PRO A 285 3.87 -18.84 -18.69
N ALA A 286 5.04 -18.91 -18.04
CA ALA A 286 6.01 -19.97 -18.28
C ALA A 286 6.54 -20.55 -16.96
N PRO A 287 7.00 -21.82 -16.94
CA PRO A 287 7.73 -22.38 -15.81
C PRO A 287 9.05 -21.63 -15.59
N GLU A 288 9.41 -21.41 -14.33
CA GLU A 288 10.73 -20.88 -13.94
C GLU A 288 11.66 -21.97 -13.38
N GLY A 289 11.14 -23.19 -13.21
CA GLY A 289 11.87 -24.31 -12.66
C GLY A 289 10.94 -25.49 -12.35
N ALA A 290 11.44 -26.44 -11.59
CA ALA A 290 10.71 -27.61 -11.14
C ALA A 290 10.93 -27.85 -9.63
N MET A 291 9.91 -28.38 -8.98
CA MET A 291 10.01 -28.99 -7.66
C MET A 291 10.22 -30.49 -7.86
N ALA A 292 11.31 -31.03 -7.35
CA ALA A 292 11.50 -32.46 -7.23
C ALA A 292 11.27 -32.87 -5.78
N PHE A 293 10.24 -33.67 -5.56
CA PHE A 293 9.96 -34.34 -4.31
C PHE A 293 10.37 -35.80 -4.44
N PHE A 294 10.94 -36.39 -3.40
CA PHE A 294 11.25 -37.80 -3.39
C PHE A 294 11.03 -38.38 -2.00
N HIS A 295 10.60 -39.63 -1.96
CA HIS A 295 10.52 -40.40 -0.73
C HIS A 295 11.27 -41.72 -0.89
N LEU A 296 11.92 -42.16 0.18
CA LEU A 296 12.53 -43.47 0.25
C LEU A 296 11.42 -44.52 0.29
N ASP A 297 11.66 -45.68 -0.32
CA ASP A 297 10.80 -46.83 -0.06
C ASP A 297 11.09 -47.35 1.35
N ALA A 298 10.05 -47.56 2.15
CA ALA A 298 10.20 -48.14 3.48
C ALA A 298 10.81 -49.54 3.35
N VAL A 299 11.88 -49.79 4.13
CA VAL A 299 12.49 -51.13 4.29
C VAL A 299 11.51 -52.06 4.99
#